data_AF-A0A514E9U0-F1
#
_entry.id   AF-A0A514E9U0-F1
#
_cell.length_a   1.000
_cell.length_b   1.000
_cell.length_c   1.000
_cell.angle_alpha   90.00
_cell.angle_beta   90.00
_cell.angle_gamma   90.00
#
_symmetry.space_group_name_H-M   'P 1'
#
loop_
_entity.id
_entity.type
_entity.pdbx_description
1 polymer ?
#
loop_
_entity_poly.entity_id
_entity_poly.type
_entity_poly.pdbx_seq_one_letter_code
_entity_poly.pdbx_strand_id
1 'polypeptide(L)'
;MNSLSEQILRELRQFLREMRDGGSVGPSCYDTARSLQFHGDCTDRQDAYRWLVAQQQADGGWGSMDFPLFRHAPTWASLLALQRVEQLPGAAGAIRAAKRFLATAPDPYAHAVPQDAPIAAELILPQLCSEAAPLLDGLAHPRHAALLPLRQARLAKLGAATLPGGHPLLHSWEAWGTSPATARPDADGSIGISPAATAAWHAQALSQGVTPQVGSAGAYLQAAARATRSAIDGVVPNVWPIDVFEPCWSLYTLHLAELFAHPALLDAVHPLVAQIDARMGVRGLGPALHFAADADDTAVAVCVLHLAGRNPTADALRQFESGDLFVTFPGERNPSVSTNIHVLHALRLLGLPADGASAYVQAQRNRHGLWDNEKWHVSWLYPTAHALAALSQAQPQWRDERALAGLLQAQRGDGGWGAGRGSTLEETAYAVFALHAMDEREEPQGRRRIAQAVARALDYMLARYAPGAPTQIPLWIGKELYCPLRVVRVAELAGLWLAHRWGSRSPAHAAEATP
;
A
#
# COMPACT_ATOMS: atom_id res chain seq x y z
N MET A 1 -2.55 12.83 -31.87
CA MET A 1 -3.10 12.99 -30.51
C MET A 1 -2.50 14.27 -29.93
N ASN A 2 -3.00 14.84 -28.82
CA ASN A 2 -2.35 16.01 -28.21
C ASN A 2 -0.98 15.59 -27.62
N SER A 3 0.01 16.49 -27.59
CA SER A 3 1.36 16.22 -27.08
C SER A 3 1.37 15.62 -25.65
N LEU A 4 0.46 16.10 -24.79
CA LEU A 4 0.29 15.57 -23.43
C LEU A 4 -0.22 14.12 -23.43
N SER A 5 -1.21 13.79 -24.27
CA SER A 5 -1.73 12.43 -24.39
C SER A 5 -0.66 11.43 -24.80
N GLU A 6 0.19 11.78 -25.77
CA GLU A 6 1.28 10.94 -26.24
C GLU A 6 2.36 10.75 -25.16
N GLN A 7 2.65 11.82 -24.41
CA GLN A 7 3.57 11.77 -23.28
C GLN A 7 3.06 10.84 -22.16
N ILE A 8 1.79 10.97 -21.75
CA ILE A 8 1.17 10.11 -20.72
C ILE A 8 1.23 8.65 -21.14
N LEU A 9 0.80 8.32 -22.37
CA LEU A 9 0.82 6.95 -22.88
C LEU A 9 2.24 6.38 -22.95
N ARG A 10 3.24 7.20 -23.31
CA ARG A 10 4.65 6.78 -23.33
C ARG A 10 5.16 6.45 -21.93
N GLU A 11 4.89 7.29 -20.93
CA GLU A 11 5.27 7.02 -19.53
C GLU A 11 4.58 5.77 -18.98
N LEU A 12 3.27 5.63 -19.18
CA LEU A 12 2.52 4.44 -18.77
C LEU A 12 3.12 3.18 -19.40
N ARG A 13 3.35 3.18 -20.72
CA ARG A 13 3.96 2.04 -21.43
C ARG A 13 5.34 1.70 -20.90
N GLN A 14 6.16 2.71 -20.56
CA GLN A 14 7.48 2.50 -19.98
C GLN A 14 7.37 1.83 -18.60
N PHE A 15 6.55 2.36 -17.69
CA PHE A 15 6.40 1.79 -16.36
C PHE A 15 5.90 0.35 -16.40
N LEU A 16 4.90 0.04 -17.23
CA LEU A 16 4.40 -1.32 -17.40
C LEU A 16 5.50 -2.30 -17.88
N ARG A 17 6.38 -1.86 -18.79
CA ARG A 17 7.49 -2.70 -19.28
C ARG A 17 8.54 -3.00 -18.21
N GLU A 18 8.71 -2.08 -17.25
CA GLU A 18 9.66 -2.20 -16.14
C GLU A 18 9.18 -3.11 -15.00
N MET A 19 7.90 -3.50 -14.95
CA MET A 19 7.29 -4.33 -13.89
C MET A 19 7.71 -5.82 -13.95
N ARG A 20 9.03 -6.07 -13.98
CA ARG A 20 9.66 -7.40 -14.05
C ARG A 20 10.85 -7.53 -13.09
N ASP A 21 11.12 -6.50 -12.31
CA ASP A 21 12.29 -6.32 -11.45
C ASP A 21 11.99 -6.56 -9.95
N GLY A 22 10.82 -7.12 -9.64
CA GLY A 22 10.37 -7.33 -8.26
C GLY A 22 9.48 -6.21 -7.70
N GLY A 23 9.35 -5.09 -8.41
CA GLY A 23 8.55 -3.95 -7.97
C GLY A 23 9.38 -2.78 -7.46
N SER A 24 8.81 -1.57 -7.50
CA SER A 24 9.46 -0.35 -7.03
C SER A 24 8.69 0.26 -5.87
N VAL A 25 9.34 0.34 -4.71
CA VAL A 25 8.72 0.74 -3.45
C VAL A 25 9.60 1.79 -2.80
N GLY A 26 9.00 2.91 -2.37
CA GLY A 26 9.72 4.01 -1.72
C GLY A 26 10.47 3.57 -0.45
N PRO A 27 11.50 4.32 -0.04
CA PRO A 27 12.29 3.99 1.13
C PRO A 27 11.47 4.06 2.42
N SER A 28 11.77 3.16 3.36
CA SER A 28 11.12 3.04 4.67
C SER A 28 12.10 3.43 5.77
N CYS A 29 11.71 4.39 6.63
CA CYS A 29 12.49 4.76 7.80
C CYS A 29 12.54 3.61 8.82
N TYR A 30 11.42 2.93 9.06
CA TYR A 30 11.34 1.80 9.98
C TYR A 30 12.24 0.64 9.53
N ASP A 31 12.06 0.14 8.30
CA ASP A 31 12.84 -1.01 7.81
C ASP A 31 14.32 -0.68 7.64
N THR A 32 14.64 0.54 7.18
CA THR A 32 16.03 1.00 7.10
C THR A 32 16.66 1.04 8.49
N ALA A 33 15.99 1.62 9.48
CA ALA A 33 16.51 1.67 10.84
C ALA A 33 16.72 0.27 11.44
N ARG A 34 15.76 -0.66 11.25
CA ARG A 34 15.92 -2.06 11.70
C ARG A 34 17.05 -2.77 10.97
N SER A 35 17.14 -2.61 9.65
CA SER A 35 18.23 -3.17 8.85
C SER A 35 19.60 -2.70 9.35
N LEU A 36 19.75 -1.40 9.58
CA LEU A 36 20.96 -0.80 10.16
C LEU A 36 21.24 -1.31 11.57
N GLN A 37 20.22 -1.45 12.41
CA GLN A 37 20.35 -1.97 13.77
C GLN A 37 20.84 -3.42 13.82
N PHE A 38 20.54 -4.23 12.80
CA PHE A 38 21.01 -5.62 12.71
C PHE A 38 22.29 -5.80 11.89
N HIS A 39 22.77 -4.74 11.23
CA HIS A 39 24.02 -4.81 10.46
C HIS A 39 25.26 -4.79 11.37
N GLY A 40 26.23 -5.65 11.10
CA GLY A 40 27.41 -5.83 11.96
C GLY A 40 28.32 -4.62 12.00
N ASP A 41 28.71 -4.10 10.84
CA ASP A 41 29.66 -2.99 10.71
C ASP A 41 28.95 -1.65 10.42
N CYS A 42 29.00 -0.72 11.37
CA CYS A 42 28.41 0.61 11.20
C CYS A 42 29.17 1.46 10.16
N THR A 43 30.45 1.20 9.88
CA THR A 43 31.25 2.04 8.97
C THR A 43 30.84 1.88 7.51
N ASP A 44 30.33 0.71 7.15
CA ASP A 44 29.92 0.39 5.77
C ASP A 44 28.56 1.02 5.39
N ARG A 45 27.84 1.61 6.35
CA ARG A 45 26.47 2.11 6.16
C ARG A 45 26.29 3.58 6.55
N GLN A 46 27.36 4.36 6.55
CA GLN A 46 27.29 5.78 6.96
C GLN A 46 26.27 6.60 6.16
N ASP A 47 26.16 6.37 4.85
CA ASP A 47 25.22 7.13 4.02
C ASP A 47 23.76 6.80 4.34
N ALA A 48 23.44 5.55 4.67
CA ALA A 48 22.10 5.17 5.13
C ALA A 48 21.77 5.78 6.51
N TYR A 49 22.75 5.87 7.42
CA TYR A 49 22.56 6.59 8.69
C TYR A 49 22.36 8.10 8.47
N ARG A 50 23.13 8.73 7.57
CA ARG A 50 22.93 10.15 7.21
C ARG A 50 21.57 10.38 6.56
N TRP A 51 21.14 9.46 5.69
CA TRP A 51 19.80 9.48 5.11
C TRP A 51 18.74 9.42 6.21
N LEU A 52 18.88 8.52 7.19
CA LEU A 52 17.95 8.38 8.30
C LEU A 52 17.88 9.65 9.16
N VAL A 53 19.02 10.29 9.46
CA VAL A 53 19.05 11.61 10.14
C VAL A 53 18.31 12.66 9.32
N ALA A 54 18.51 12.67 7.99
CA ALA A 54 17.85 13.62 7.10
C ALA A 54 16.33 13.41 6.96
N GLN A 55 15.80 12.23 7.30
CA GLN A 55 14.36 11.96 7.28
C GLN A 55 13.61 12.48 8.53
N GLN A 56 14.34 12.92 9.57
CA GLN A 56 13.72 13.40 10.80
C GLN A 56 12.89 14.66 10.54
N GLN A 57 11.66 14.69 11.08
CA GLN A 57 10.79 15.85 11.02
C GLN A 57 11.21 16.91 12.05
N ALA A 58 10.73 18.14 11.88
CA ALA A 58 11.11 19.26 12.74
C ALA A 58 10.76 19.08 14.24
N ASP A 59 9.72 18.30 14.55
CA ASP A 59 9.31 17.97 15.92
C ASP A 59 10.12 16.81 16.54
N GLY A 60 11.05 16.22 15.79
CA GLY A 60 11.94 15.15 16.23
C GLY A 60 11.45 13.73 15.94
N GLY A 61 10.23 13.54 15.42
CA GLY A 61 9.72 12.23 15.01
C GLY A 61 10.05 11.89 13.54
N TRP A 62 9.83 10.63 13.16
CA TRP A 62 9.92 10.14 11.77
C TRP A 62 8.52 9.83 11.21
N GLY A 63 8.42 9.73 9.89
CA GLY A 63 7.17 9.48 9.18
C GLY A 63 6.34 10.75 8.95
N SER A 64 5.20 10.59 8.26
CA SER A 64 4.34 11.70 7.83
C SER A 64 3.66 12.40 9.01
N MET A 65 3.83 13.72 9.11
CA MET A 65 3.14 14.53 10.12
C MET A 65 1.62 14.58 9.94
N ASP A 66 1.12 14.29 8.74
CA ASP A 66 -0.32 14.30 8.42
C ASP A 66 -1.03 13.07 8.99
N PHE A 67 -0.29 12.00 9.28
CA PHE A 67 -0.83 10.75 9.80
C PHE A 67 -0.05 10.30 11.07
N PRO A 68 -0.29 10.95 12.23
CA PRO A 68 0.49 10.72 13.46
C PRO A 68 0.51 9.26 13.95
N LEU A 69 -0.54 8.49 13.67
CA LEU A 69 -0.66 7.08 14.04
C LEU A 69 0.53 6.23 13.58
N PHE A 70 1.12 6.56 12.43
CA PHE A 70 2.16 5.77 11.78
C PHE A 70 3.59 6.23 12.14
N ARG A 71 3.75 7.16 13.08
CA ARG A 71 5.05 7.78 13.40
C ARG A 71 5.81 7.12 14.53
N HIS A 72 5.14 6.35 15.39
CA HIS A 72 5.78 5.74 16.56
C HIS A 72 6.80 4.67 16.17
N ALA A 73 6.42 3.72 15.29
CA ALA A 73 7.31 2.64 14.87
C ALA A 73 8.62 3.15 14.23
N PRO A 74 8.61 4.03 13.21
CA PRO A 74 9.84 4.54 12.64
C PRO A 74 10.64 5.41 13.61
N THR A 75 10.00 6.16 14.52
CA THR A 75 10.72 6.96 15.51
C THR A 75 11.47 6.11 16.52
N TRP A 76 10.82 5.08 17.07
CA TRP A 76 11.46 4.14 17.98
C TRP A 76 12.61 3.39 17.32
N ALA A 77 12.40 2.86 16.12
CA ALA A 77 13.44 2.15 15.37
C ALA A 77 14.62 3.08 15.03
N SER A 78 14.35 4.31 14.60
CA SER A 78 15.39 5.29 14.27
C SER A 78 16.21 5.69 15.49
N LEU A 79 15.57 5.88 16.64
CA LEU A 79 16.27 6.12 17.91
C LEU A 79 17.25 4.98 18.20
N LEU A 80 16.79 3.72 18.16
CA LEU A 80 17.62 2.54 18.43
C LEU A 80 18.80 2.42 17.45
N ALA A 81 18.58 2.64 16.15
CA ALA A 81 19.62 2.59 15.15
C ALA A 81 20.67 3.69 15.35
N LEU A 82 20.25 4.93 15.56
CA LEU A 82 21.16 6.08 15.67
C LEU A 82 22.03 6.04 16.93
N GLN A 83 21.59 5.37 18.01
CA GLN A 83 22.43 5.17 19.21
C GLN A 83 23.75 4.46 18.89
N ARG A 84 23.76 3.56 17.91
CA ARG A 84 24.98 2.83 17.50
C ARG A 84 26.03 3.74 16.84
N VAL A 85 25.62 4.92 16.40
CA VAL A 85 26.43 5.87 15.64
C VAL A 85 26.25 7.30 16.18
N GLU A 86 26.12 7.47 17.50
CA GLU A 86 25.92 8.80 18.12
C GLU A 86 26.98 9.84 17.68
N GLN A 87 28.20 9.37 17.41
CA GLN A 87 29.33 10.18 16.96
C GLN A 87 29.20 10.67 15.50
N LEU A 88 28.31 10.08 14.70
CA LEU A 88 28.05 10.51 13.33
C LEU A 88 27.44 11.92 13.34
N PRO A 89 27.89 12.85 12.47
CA PRO A 89 27.35 14.19 12.40
C PRO A 89 25.81 14.21 12.33
N GLY A 90 25.19 14.97 13.24
CA GLY A 90 23.73 15.10 13.35
C GLY A 90 23.05 14.02 14.21
N ALA A 91 23.64 12.84 14.40
CA ALA A 91 23.00 11.72 15.11
C ALA A 91 22.69 12.05 16.58
N ALA A 92 23.64 12.60 17.34
CA ALA A 92 23.40 13.02 18.72
C ALA A 92 22.25 14.06 18.86
N GLY A 93 22.13 14.97 17.89
CA GLY A 93 21.03 15.94 17.82
C GLY A 93 19.70 15.26 17.56
N ALA A 94 19.67 14.37 16.57
CA ALA A 94 18.49 13.61 16.19
C ALA A 94 17.99 12.71 17.32
N ILE A 95 18.89 12.04 18.04
CA ILE A 95 18.60 11.26 19.26
C ILE A 95 17.90 12.12 20.31
N ARG A 96 18.45 13.30 20.63
CA ARG A 96 17.84 14.20 21.63
C ARG A 96 16.45 14.66 21.20
N ALA A 97 16.26 14.94 19.91
CA ALA A 97 14.96 15.32 19.35
C ALA A 97 13.96 14.15 19.39
N ALA A 98 14.37 12.93 19.06
CA ALA A 98 13.55 11.72 19.14
C ALA A 98 13.06 11.46 20.58
N LYS A 99 13.95 11.60 21.58
CA LYS A 99 13.60 11.47 22.99
C LYS A 99 12.54 12.51 23.42
N ARG A 100 12.67 13.76 22.96
CA ARG A 100 11.65 14.81 23.22
C ARG A 100 10.32 14.51 22.54
N PHE A 101 10.35 14.06 21.28
CA PHE A 101 9.14 13.64 20.57
C PHE A 101 8.43 12.54 21.36
N LEU A 102 9.12 11.46 21.72
CA LEU A 102 8.51 10.36 22.49
C LEU A 102 7.98 10.83 23.85
N ALA A 103 8.67 11.74 24.54
CA ALA A 103 8.21 12.25 25.82
C ALA A 103 6.96 13.15 25.75
N THR A 104 6.64 13.69 24.57
CA THR A 104 5.58 14.70 24.41
C THR A 104 4.45 14.27 23.45
N ALA A 105 4.73 13.35 22.54
CA ALA A 105 3.75 12.84 21.59
C ALA A 105 2.66 12.04 22.33
N PRO A 106 1.37 12.28 22.04
CA PRO A 106 0.29 11.47 22.56
C PRO A 106 0.51 9.99 22.22
N ASP A 107 0.18 9.08 23.14
CA ASP A 107 0.21 7.65 22.87
C ASP A 107 -1.08 7.23 22.15
N PRO A 108 -1.05 6.89 20.84
CA PRO A 108 -2.25 6.52 20.09
C PRO A 108 -2.85 5.19 20.56
N TYR A 109 -2.12 4.42 21.37
CA TYR A 109 -2.54 3.12 21.90
C TYR A 109 -2.63 3.12 23.43
N ALA A 110 -2.85 4.28 24.05
CA ALA A 110 -3.03 4.38 25.50
C ALA A 110 -4.25 3.56 26.00
N HIS A 111 -5.34 3.56 25.22
CA HIS A 111 -6.63 3.03 25.66
C HIS A 111 -7.28 2.03 24.70
N ALA A 112 -7.06 2.17 23.39
CA ALA A 112 -7.65 1.31 22.38
C ALA A 112 -6.72 1.14 21.18
N VAL A 113 -7.06 0.20 20.29
CA VAL A 113 -6.32 -0.02 19.04
C VAL A 113 -7.22 0.41 17.87
N PRO A 114 -6.85 1.48 17.15
CA PRO A 114 -7.55 1.90 15.94
C PRO A 114 -7.65 0.79 14.89
N GLN A 115 -8.68 0.84 14.04
CA GLN A 115 -8.89 -0.16 12.99
C GLN A 115 -7.81 -0.10 11.91
N ASP A 116 -7.33 1.10 11.62
CA ASP A 116 -6.27 1.48 10.67
C ASP A 116 -4.86 1.42 11.29
N ALA A 117 -4.70 0.77 12.45
CA ALA A 117 -3.38 0.61 13.05
C ALA A 117 -2.37 -0.02 12.07
N PRO A 118 -1.09 0.41 12.07
CA PRO A 118 -0.06 -0.15 11.22
C PRO A 118 0.04 -1.67 11.35
N ILE A 119 0.48 -2.32 10.27
CA ILE A 119 0.64 -3.77 10.22
C ILE A 119 1.52 -4.23 11.39
N ALA A 120 1.01 -5.17 12.17
CA ALA A 120 1.69 -5.80 13.30
C ALA A 120 2.14 -4.82 14.41
N ALA A 121 1.48 -3.66 14.55
CA ALA A 121 1.77 -2.70 15.62
C ALA A 121 1.82 -3.37 17.01
N GLU A 122 0.94 -4.34 17.28
CA GLU A 122 0.91 -5.06 18.55
C GLU A 122 2.13 -5.96 18.80
N LEU A 123 2.84 -6.37 17.75
CA LEU A 123 4.10 -7.09 17.90
C LEU A 123 5.26 -6.09 17.94
N ILE A 124 5.30 -5.15 17.00
CA ILE A 124 6.44 -4.25 16.78
C ILE A 124 6.61 -3.26 17.93
N LEU A 125 5.58 -2.49 18.27
CA LEU A 125 5.74 -1.36 19.18
C LEU A 125 6.13 -1.77 20.61
N PRO A 126 5.50 -2.80 21.23
CA PRO A 126 5.94 -3.24 22.55
C PRO A 126 7.37 -3.80 22.55
N GLN A 127 7.79 -4.47 21.46
CA GLN A 127 9.15 -4.97 21.32
C GLN A 127 10.16 -3.82 21.27
N LEU A 128 9.90 -2.81 20.44
CA LEU A 128 10.77 -1.62 20.37
C LEU A 128 10.84 -0.87 21.70
N CYS A 129 9.71 -0.74 22.41
CA CYS A 129 9.67 -0.13 23.74
C CYS A 129 10.54 -0.91 24.72
N SER A 130 10.48 -2.24 24.69
CA SER A 130 11.34 -3.09 25.54
C SER A 130 12.82 -2.93 25.20
N GLU A 131 13.18 -2.87 23.92
CA GLU A 131 14.57 -2.68 23.48
C GLU A 131 15.11 -1.30 23.87
N ALA A 132 14.27 -0.27 23.82
CA ALA A 132 14.64 1.10 24.10
C ALA A 132 14.53 1.50 25.58
N ALA A 133 13.95 0.65 26.44
CA ALA A 133 13.77 0.95 27.87
C ALA A 133 15.06 1.43 28.58
N PRO A 134 16.24 0.83 28.37
CA PRO A 134 17.48 1.32 29.00
C PRO A 134 17.91 2.72 28.53
N LEU A 135 17.51 3.12 27.32
CA LEU A 135 17.88 4.41 26.71
C LEU A 135 17.00 5.56 27.20
N LEU A 136 15.84 5.23 27.78
CA LEU A 136 14.81 6.16 28.21
C LEU A 136 14.58 6.13 29.72
N ASP A 137 15.54 5.60 30.49
CA ASP A 137 15.43 5.58 31.93
C ASP A 137 15.20 7.01 32.48
N GLY A 138 14.22 7.15 33.37
CA GLY A 138 13.77 8.42 33.91
C GLY A 138 12.99 9.35 32.95
N LEU A 139 12.74 8.96 31.70
CA LEU A 139 11.94 9.73 30.75
C LEU A 139 10.53 9.15 30.59
N ALA A 140 9.51 10.01 30.70
CA ALA A 140 8.15 9.65 30.30
C ALA A 140 8.14 9.29 28.80
N HIS A 141 7.45 8.22 28.42
CA HIS A 141 7.33 7.76 27.04
C HIS A 141 6.04 6.94 26.84
N PRO A 142 5.55 6.79 25.59
CA PRO A 142 4.36 6.02 25.27
C PRO A 142 4.58 4.56 25.64
N ARG A 143 3.60 3.95 26.32
CA ARG A 143 3.67 2.56 26.78
C ARG A 143 2.85 1.61 25.92
N HIS A 144 2.00 2.16 25.05
CA HIS A 144 1.15 1.43 24.13
C HIS A 144 0.32 0.34 24.83
N ALA A 145 -0.26 0.68 25.98
CA ALA A 145 -0.87 -0.28 26.90
C ALA A 145 -1.94 -1.16 26.25
N ALA A 146 -2.73 -0.62 25.31
CA ALA A 146 -3.76 -1.36 24.60
C ALA A 146 -3.21 -2.47 23.69
N LEU A 147 -1.93 -2.40 23.30
CA LEU A 147 -1.28 -3.42 22.47
C LEU A 147 -0.79 -4.64 23.26
N LEU A 148 -0.54 -4.50 24.56
CA LEU A 148 0.10 -5.55 25.37
C LEU A 148 -0.75 -6.85 25.45
N PRO A 149 -2.07 -6.81 25.71
CA PRO A 149 -2.88 -8.02 25.72
C PRO A 149 -2.92 -8.72 24.36
N LEU A 150 -2.94 -7.94 23.27
CA LEU A 150 -2.94 -8.47 21.91
C LEU A 150 -1.61 -9.14 21.57
N ARG A 151 -0.48 -8.54 21.99
CA ARG A 151 0.84 -9.16 21.88
C ARG A 151 0.88 -10.49 22.60
N GLN A 152 0.44 -10.53 23.86
CA GLN A 152 0.44 -11.76 24.65
C GLN A 152 -0.41 -12.85 23.99
N ALA A 153 -1.62 -12.52 23.52
CA ALA A 153 -2.48 -13.47 22.83
C ALA A 153 -1.87 -13.97 21.52
N ARG A 154 -1.23 -13.11 20.73
CA ARG A 154 -0.53 -13.49 19.49
C ARG A 154 0.64 -14.43 19.80
N LEU A 155 1.53 -14.05 20.71
CA LEU A 155 2.71 -14.85 21.07
C LEU A 155 2.32 -16.21 21.69
N ALA A 156 1.26 -16.26 22.50
CA ALA A 156 0.73 -17.52 23.04
C ALA A 156 0.26 -18.48 21.93
N LYS A 157 -0.37 -17.95 20.86
CA LYS A 157 -0.77 -18.76 19.69
C LYS A 157 0.41 -19.23 18.84
N LEU A 158 1.47 -18.41 18.72
CA LEU A 158 2.71 -18.77 18.03
C LEU A 158 3.44 -19.92 18.77
N GLY A 159 3.52 -19.85 20.09
CA GLY A 159 4.20 -20.87 20.90
C GLY A 159 5.63 -21.14 20.40
N ALA A 160 5.95 -22.42 20.20
CA ALA A 160 7.22 -22.88 19.60
C ALA A 160 7.06 -23.28 18.12
N ALA A 161 5.99 -22.87 17.45
CA ALA A 161 5.69 -23.31 16.10
C ALA A 161 6.66 -22.69 15.07
N THR A 162 7.11 -23.50 14.12
CA THR A 162 7.76 -23.02 12.89
C THR A 162 6.67 -22.67 11.89
N LEU A 163 6.67 -21.43 11.40
CA LEU A 163 5.72 -21.02 10.38
C LEU A 163 6.21 -21.46 8.99
N PRO A 164 5.28 -21.83 8.07
CA PRO A 164 5.65 -22.10 6.70
C PRO A 164 6.16 -20.83 6.01
N GLY A 165 7.02 -20.99 5.01
CA GLY A 165 7.47 -19.89 4.16
C GLY A 165 6.28 -19.14 3.54
N GLY A 166 6.41 -17.82 3.41
CA GLY A 166 5.34 -16.95 2.91
C GLY A 166 4.22 -16.65 3.90
N HIS A 167 4.20 -17.23 5.11
CA HIS A 167 3.16 -16.95 6.09
C HIS A 167 3.14 -15.45 6.49
N PRO A 168 1.97 -14.77 6.58
CA PRO A 168 1.91 -13.31 6.79
C PRO A 168 2.62 -12.80 8.05
N LEU A 169 2.59 -13.57 9.15
CA LEU A 169 3.31 -13.22 10.38
C LEU A 169 4.83 -13.13 10.21
N LEU A 170 5.42 -13.77 9.19
CA LEU A 170 6.86 -13.66 8.90
C LEU A 170 7.25 -12.23 8.48
N HIS A 171 6.30 -11.44 7.96
CA HIS A 171 6.55 -10.03 7.57
C HIS A 171 7.00 -9.15 8.76
N SER A 172 6.68 -9.56 10.00
CA SER A 172 7.05 -8.88 11.25
C SER A 172 7.94 -9.74 12.15
N TRP A 173 8.68 -10.70 11.56
CA TRP A 173 9.50 -11.66 12.30
C TRP A 173 10.54 -10.98 13.21
N GLU A 174 11.04 -9.79 12.86
CA GLU A 174 11.97 -9.02 13.70
C GLU A 174 11.41 -8.63 15.08
N ALA A 175 10.08 -8.73 15.27
CA ALA A 175 9.39 -8.34 16.49
C ALA A 175 9.02 -9.50 17.43
N TRP A 176 9.17 -10.75 16.97
CA TRP A 176 8.79 -11.96 17.72
C TRP A 176 9.73 -13.15 17.51
N GLY A 177 10.50 -13.16 16.43
CA GLY A 177 11.43 -14.22 16.06
C GLY A 177 12.60 -14.33 17.04
N THR A 178 12.67 -15.47 17.72
CA THR A 178 13.69 -15.75 18.75
C THR A 178 14.85 -16.60 18.25
N SER A 179 14.65 -17.32 17.14
CA SER A 179 15.65 -18.20 16.56
C SER A 179 15.45 -18.37 15.05
N PRO A 180 16.51 -18.37 14.24
CA PRO A 180 16.43 -18.58 12.80
C PRO A 180 15.85 -19.95 12.41
N ALA A 181 15.68 -20.90 13.35
CA ALA A 181 14.98 -22.16 13.11
C ALA A 181 13.44 -22.00 12.99
N THR A 182 12.88 -20.89 13.47
CA THR A 182 11.42 -20.62 13.47
C THR A 182 10.89 -20.10 12.13
N ALA A 183 11.78 -19.72 11.21
CA ALA A 183 11.46 -19.21 9.88
C ALA A 183 12.53 -19.64 8.88
N ARG A 184 12.15 -19.80 7.61
CA ARG A 184 13.09 -20.09 6.53
C ARG A 184 12.96 -19.03 5.45
N PRO A 185 14.08 -18.50 4.91
CA PRO A 185 14.04 -17.67 3.72
C PRO A 185 13.29 -18.38 2.60
N ASP A 186 12.49 -17.62 1.85
CA ASP A 186 11.87 -18.10 0.62
C ASP A 186 12.90 -18.25 -0.52
N ALA A 187 12.42 -18.59 -1.72
CA ALA A 187 13.30 -18.78 -2.87
C ALA A 187 14.02 -17.50 -3.33
N ASP A 188 13.49 -16.32 -2.98
CA ASP A 188 14.14 -15.02 -3.23
C ASP A 188 15.07 -14.61 -2.08
N GLY A 189 15.15 -15.42 -1.01
CA GLY A 189 15.96 -15.14 0.17
C GLY A 189 15.27 -14.26 1.21
N SER A 190 13.98 -13.97 1.08
CA SER A 190 13.24 -13.10 1.99
C SER A 190 12.65 -13.85 3.17
N ILE A 191 12.51 -13.16 4.31
CA ILE A 191 11.60 -13.56 5.39
C ILE A 191 10.34 -12.71 5.27
N GLY A 192 9.29 -13.31 4.71
CA GLY A 192 7.97 -12.69 4.60
C GLY A 192 7.97 -11.35 3.86
N ILE A 193 8.74 -11.26 2.76
CA ILE A 193 8.88 -10.07 1.90
C ILE A 193 9.22 -8.78 2.66
N SER A 194 9.88 -8.90 3.82
CA SER A 194 10.18 -7.82 4.76
C SER A 194 11.68 -7.65 4.93
N PRO A 195 12.25 -6.49 4.51
CA PRO A 195 13.66 -6.19 4.74
C PRO A 195 14.06 -6.20 6.22
N ALA A 196 13.25 -5.63 7.13
CA ALA A 196 13.53 -5.67 8.57
C ALA A 196 13.58 -7.11 9.12
N ALA A 197 12.59 -7.94 8.77
CA ALA A 197 12.54 -9.33 9.20
C ALA A 197 13.73 -10.13 8.66
N THR A 198 14.08 -9.90 7.40
CA THR A 198 15.20 -10.59 6.73
C THR A 198 16.54 -10.17 7.32
N ALA A 199 16.74 -8.88 7.62
CA ALA A 199 17.94 -8.38 8.28
C ALA A 199 18.10 -8.96 9.70
N ALA A 200 17.01 -9.01 10.48
CA ALA A 200 17.00 -9.62 11.80
C ALA A 200 17.38 -11.12 11.74
N TRP A 201 16.75 -11.85 10.82
CA TRP A 201 17.01 -13.28 10.63
C TRP A 201 18.46 -13.53 10.19
N HIS A 202 18.94 -12.75 9.22
CA HIS A 202 20.30 -12.86 8.69
C HIS A 202 21.36 -12.62 9.78
N ALA A 203 21.18 -11.58 10.62
CA ALA A 203 22.09 -11.30 11.72
C ALA A 203 22.11 -12.43 12.76
N GLN A 204 20.94 -12.98 13.12
CA GLN A 204 20.87 -14.11 14.05
C GLN A 204 21.50 -15.38 13.45
N ALA A 205 21.24 -15.68 12.18
CA ALA A 205 21.80 -16.83 11.47
C ALA A 205 23.35 -16.77 11.44
N LEU A 206 23.92 -15.60 11.12
CA LEU A 206 25.36 -15.37 11.19
C LEU A 206 25.93 -15.62 12.58
N SER A 207 25.28 -15.07 13.63
CA SER A 207 25.75 -15.23 15.01
C SER A 207 25.72 -16.69 15.49
N GLN A 208 24.85 -17.52 14.91
CA GLN A 208 24.69 -18.94 15.25
C GLN A 208 25.47 -19.87 14.32
N GLY A 209 26.25 -19.33 13.37
CA GLY A 209 27.02 -20.13 12.42
C GLY A 209 26.15 -20.92 11.41
N VAL A 210 24.89 -20.53 11.21
CA VAL A 210 24.02 -21.10 10.18
C VAL A 210 24.46 -20.53 8.85
N THR A 211 25.11 -21.34 8.00
CA THR A 211 25.68 -20.87 6.72
C THR A 211 24.78 -21.06 5.49
N PRO A 212 23.93 -22.10 5.37
CA PRO A 212 23.01 -22.19 4.25
C PRO A 212 22.00 -21.04 4.31
N GLN A 213 21.71 -20.40 3.17
CA GLN A 213 20.69 -19.34 3.01
C GLN A 213 21.07 -17.93 3.50
N VAL A 214 22.20 -17.75 4.20
CA VAL A 214 22.70 -16.41 4.57
C VAL A 214 23.03 -15.58 3.32
N GLY A 215 23.68 -16.19 2.33
CA GLY A 215 24.03 -15.51 1.08
C GLY A 215 22.81 -15.02 0.29
N SER A 216 21.72 -15.80 0.24
CA SER A 216 20.49 -15.40 -0.44
C SER A 216 19.77 -14.27 0.30
N ALA A 217 19.72 -14.30 1.63
CA ALA A 217 19.15 -13.21 2.43
C ALA A 217 19.96 -11.90 2.28
N GLY A 218 21.29 -11.98 2.18
CA GLY A 218 22.13 -10.82 1.85
C GLY A 218 21.86 -10.26 0.45
N ALA A 219 21.73 -11.13 -0.55
CA ALA A 219 21.40 -10.74 -1.93
C ALA A 219 20.00 -10.11 -2.03
N TYR A 220 19.02 -10.63 -1.28
CA TYR A 220 17.69 -10.06 -1.13
C TYR A 220 17.74 -8.63 -0.61
N LEU A 221 18.47 -8.37 0.50
CA LEU A 221 18.56 -7.02 1.09
C LEU A 221 19.17 -6.00 0.11
N GLN A 222 20.18 -6.42 -0.67
CA GLN A 222 20.75 -5.56 -1.72
C GLN A 222 19.75 -5.29 -2.85
N ALA A 223 18.94 -6.27 -3.24
CA ALA A 223 17.90 -6.09 -4.25
C ALA A 223 16.77 -5.17 -3.75
N ALA A 224 16.31 -5.38 -2.52
CA ALA A 224 15.33 -4.52 -1.86
C ALA A 224 15.84 -3.07 -1.76
N ALA A 225 17.11 -2.85 -1.42
CA ALA A 225 17.68 -1.50 -1.38
C ALA A 225 17.61 -0.78 -2.74
N ARG A 226 17.88 -1.50 -3.85
CA ARG A 226 17.76 -0.96 -5.22
C ARG A 226 16.32 -0.58 -5.58
N ALA A 227 15.32 -1.30 -5.05
CA ALA A 227 13.91 -1.03 -5.32
C ALA A 227 13.43 0.36 -4.84
N THR A 228 14.15 0.95 -3.87
CA THR A 228 13.85 2.29 -3.30
C THR A 228 14.10 3.45 -4.25
N ARG A 229 14.91 3.24 -5.30
CA ARG A 229 15.42 4.30 -6.18
C ARG A 229 16.16 5.43 -5.43
N SER A 230 16.56 5.20 -4.18
CA SER A 230 17.36 6.16 -3.38
C SER A 230 18.83 6.22 -3.81
N ALA A 231 19.31 5.16 -4.46
CA ALA A 231 20.72 4.93 -4.79
C ALA A 231 21.66 4.88 -3.56
N ILE A 232 21.11 4.64 -2.36
CA ILE A 232 21.88 4.52 -1.11
C ILE A 232 21.80 3.08 -0.62
N ASP A 233 22.95 2.42 -0.53
CA ASP A 233 23.01 1.05 -0.05
C ASP A 233 22.59 0.97 1.43
N GLY A 234 21.65 0.08 1.75
CA GLY A 234 21.12 -0.12 3.10
C GLY A 234 19.85 0.68 3.41
N VAL A 235 19.47 1.62 2.54
CA VAL A 235 18.12 2.20 2.56
C VAL A 235 17.18 1.24 1.84
N VAL A 236 16.22 0.69 2.57
CA VAL A 236 15.33 -0.40 2.13
C VAL A 236 13.85 0.01 2.23
N PRO A 237 12.95 -0.61 1.44
CA PRO A 237 11.51 -0.38 1.54
C PRO A 237 10.91 -1.15 2.72
N ASN A 238 9.62 -0.94 3.00
CA ASN A 238 8.91 -1.71 4.03
C ASN A 238 8.52 -3.12 3.58
N VAL A 239 8.36 -3.30 2.26
CA VAL A 239 7.94 -4.54 1.61
C VAL A 239 8.62 -4.67 0.24
N TRP A 240 9.17 -5.84 -0.06
CA TRP A 240 9.68 -6.21 -1.38
C TRP A 240 9.90 -7.73 -1.45
N PRO A 241 9.67 -8.41 -2.59
CA PRO A 241 9.03 -7.91 -3.80
C PRO A 241 7.54 -7.63 -3.63
N ILE A 242 6.96 -6.90 -4.59
CA ILE A 242 5.51 -6.70 -4.80
C ILE A 242 5.16 -7.06 -6.25
N ASP A 243 5.75 -8.13 -6.76
CA ASP A 243 5.82 -8.46 -8.18
C ASP A 243 4.53 -9.07 -8.74
N VAL A 244 3.52 -9.26 -7.90
CA VAL A 244 2.14 -9.56 -8.30
C VAL A 244 1.23 -8.35 -8.04
N PHE A 245 1.34 -7.74 -6.86
CA PHE A 245 0.57 -6.56 -6.49
C PHE A 245 0.77 -5.39 -7.49
N GLU A 246 2.02 -5.04 -7.81
CA GLU A 246 2.34 -3.90 -8.68
C GLU A 246 1.70 -4.01 -10.08
N PRO A 247 1.86 -5.13 -10.83
CA PRO A 247 1.18 -5.27 -12.11
C PRO A 247 -0.34 -5.38 -11.98
N CYS A 248 -0.87 -6.09 -10.98
CA CYS A 248 -2.32 -6.21 -10.75
C CYS A 248 -2.97 -4.83 -10.55
N TRP A 249 -2.46 -4.03 -9.63
CA TRP A 249 -3.01 -2.70 -9.34
C TRP A 249 -2.84 -1.72 -10.49
N SER A 250 -1.71 -1.78 -11.19
CA SER A 250 -1.46 -0.91 -12.34
C SER A 250 -2.45 -1.21 -13.46
N LEU A 251 -2.65 -2.48 -13.80
CA LEU A 251 -3.61 -2.89 -14.82
C LEU A 251 -5.05 -2.60 -14.41
N TYR A 252 -5.42 -2.86 -13.15
CA TYR A 252 -6.74 -2.51 -12.63
C TYR A 252 -7.01 -1.00 -12.69
N THR A 253 -6.02 -0.17 -12.37
CA THR A 253 -6.10 1.29 -12.49
C THR A 253 -6.28 1.75 -13.94
N LEU A 254 -5.60 1.11 -14.90
CA LEU A 254 -5.85 1.39 -16.32
C LEU A 254 -7.28 1.06 -16.71
N HIS A 255 -7.91 0.04 -16.12
CA HIS A 255 -9.32 -0.24 -16.35
C HIS A 255 -10.22 0.88 -15.82
N LEU A 256 -9.99 1.37 -14.60
CA LEU A 256 -10.75 2.49 -14.02
C LEU A 256 -10.67 3.78 -14.87
N ALA A 257 -9.60 3.92 -15.67
CA ALA A 257 -9.38 5.06 -16.57
C ALA A 257 -9.64 4.77 -18.05
N GLU A 258 -10.27 3.63 -18.40
CA GLU A 258 -10.58 3.23 -19.79
C GLU A 258 -9.33 3.08 -20.69
N LEU A 259 -8.20 2.73 -20.09
CA LEU A 259 -6.90 2.58 -20.75
C LEU A 259 -6.43 1.12 -20.89
N PHE A 260 -7.08 0.16 -20.21
CA PHE A 260 -6.64 -1.25 -20.19
C PHE A 260 -6.45 -1.84 -21.59
N ALA A 261 -7.41 -1.59 -22.49
CA ALA A 261 -7.41 -2.07 -23.88
C ALA A 261 -6.85 -1.03 -24.88
N HIS A 262 -6.22 0.05 -24.42
CA HIS A 262 -5.75 1.11 -25.30
C HIS A 262 -4.62 0.58 -26.22
N PRO A 263 -4.70 0.74 -27.56
CA PRO A 263 -3.74 0.14 -28.50
C PRO A 263 -2.26 0.45 -28.22
N ALA A 264 -1.98 1.66 -27.74
CA ALA A 264 -0.61 2.08 -27.41
C ALA A 264 0.01 1.37 -26.18
N LEU A 265 -0.79 0.65 -25.39
CA LEU A 265 -0.36 -0.03 -24.16
C LEU A 265 -0.37 -1.56 -24.28
N LEU A 266 -1.05 -2.13 -25.28
CA LEU A 266 -1.29 -3.58 -25.38
C LEU A 266 0.00 -4.41 -25.33
N ASP A 267 1.07 -3.95 -25.98
CA ASP A 267 2.34 -4.68 -25.99
C ASP A 267 3.02 -4.74 -24.60
N ALA A 268 2.70 -3.80 -23.71
CA ALA A 268 3.14 -3.81 -22.32
C ALA A 268 2.16 -4.53 -21.39
N VAL A 269 0.85 -4.44 -21.66
CA VAL A 269 -0.22 -5.09 -20.88
C VAL A 269 -0.18 -6.62 -21.04
N HIS A 270 -0.09 -7.13 -22.27
CA HIS A 270 -0.20 -8.57 -22.54
C HIS A 270 0.81 -9.43 -21.78
N PRO A 271 2.11 -9.07 -21.70
CA PRO A 271 3.07 -9.83 -20.92
C PRO A 271 2.77 -9.87 -19.41
N LEU A 272 2.26 -8.77 -18.83
CA LEU A 272 1.91 -8.71 -17.41
C LEU A 272 0.68 -9.57 -17.11
N VAL A 273 -0.33 -9.52 -17.98
CA VAL A 273 -1.49 -10.42 -17.90
C VAL A 273 -1.03 -11.89 -17.94
N ALA A 274 -0.15 -12.26 -18.87
CA ALA A 274 0.36 -13.62 -18.98
C ALA A 274 1.14 -14.06 -17.73
N GLN A 275 1.89 -13.14 -17.11
CA GLN A 275 2.59 -13.38 -15.85
C GLN A 275 1.61 -13.61 -14.69
N ILE A 276 0.56 -12.81 -14.57
CA ILE A 276 -0.49 -12.97 -13.55
C ILE A 276 -1.22 -14.31 -13.76
N ASP A 277 -1.59 -14.63 -15.00
CA ASP A 277 -2.29 -15.88 -15.38
C ASP A 277 -1.46 -17.11 -14.98
N ALA A 278 -0.15 -17.08 -15.25
CA ALA A 278 0.77 -18.16 -14.89
C ALA A 278 0.97 -18.34 -13.38
N ARG A 279 0.68 -17.30 -12.58
CA ARG A 279 0.86 -17.29 -11.11
C ARG A 279 -0.42 -17.57 -10.35
N MET A 280 -1.58 -17.35 -10.98
CA MET A 280 -2.88 -17.60 -10.38
C MET A 280 -3.04 -19.09 -10.06
N GLY A 281 -3.06 -19.41 -8.76
CA GLY A 281 -3.29 -20.77 -8.29
C GLY A 281 -4.76 -21.05 -7.96
N VAL A 282 -5.09 -22.32 -7.73
CA VAL A 282 -6.42 -22.74 -7.23
C VAL A 282 -6.75 -22.16 -5.85
N ARG A 283 -5.73 -21.73 -5.10
CA ARG A 283 -5.84 -21.03 -3.82
C ARG A 283 -5.54 -19.52 -3.98
N GLY A 284 -5.75 -18.96 -5.15
CA GLY A 284 -5.42 -17.57 -5.42
C GLY A 284 -3.93 -17.28 -5.45
N LEU A 285 -3.60 -16.01 -5.25
CA LEU A 285 -2.25 -15.48 -5.19
C LEU A 285 -2.17 -14.37 -4.13
N GLY A 286 -0.95 -13.98 -3.77
CA GLY A 286 -0.71 -12.87 -2.85
C GLY A 286 0.07 -11.74 -3.54
N PRO A 287 0.56 -10.74 -2.79
CA PRO A 287 1.26 -9.58 -3.35
C PRO A 287 2.59 -9.92 -4.03
N ALA A 288 3.13 -11.10 -3.75
CA ALA A 288 4.36 -11.63 -4.34
C ALA A 288 4.28 -13.15 -4.52
N LEU A 289 5.10 -13.69 -5.45
CA LEU A 289 5.10 -15.11 -5.83
C LEU A 289 5.27 -16.09 -4.65
N HIS A 290 6.12 -15.75 -3.69
CA HIS A 290 6.47 -16.62 -2.56
C HIS A 290 5.81 -16.20 -1.23
N PHE A 291 4.75 -15.41 -1.31
CA PHE A 291 3.96 -14.99 -0.14
C PHE A 291 2.59 -15.69 -0.11
N ALA A 292 1.97 -15.72 1.07
CA ALA A 292 0.64 -16.29 1.22
C ALA A 292 -0.38 -15.55 0.36
N ALA A 293 -1.31 -16.30 -0.22
CA ALA A 293 -2.42 -15.73 -0.95
C ALA A 293 -3.39 -14.98 -0.03
N ASP A 294 -4.02 -13.96 -0.57
CA ASP A 294 -5.05 -13.16 0.08
C ASP A 294 -6.20 -12.84 -0.88
N ALA A 295 -7.34 -12.47 -0.31
CA ALA A 295 -8.52 -12.15 -1.09
C ALA A 295 -8.39 -10.88 -1.94
N ASP A 296 -7.55 -9.91 -1.53
CA ASP A 296 -7.46 -8.60 -2.19
C ASP A 296 -6.71 -8.75 -3.52
N ASP A 297 -5.46 -9.23 -3.46
CA ASP A 297 -4.63 -9.52 -4.61
C ASP A 297 -5.29 -10.55 -5.54
N THR A 298 -5.92 -11.59 -4.97
CA THR A 298 -6.65 -12.58 -5.76
C THR A 298 -7.83 -11.97 -6.51
N ALA A 299 -8.64 -11.13 -5.86
CA ALA A 299 -9.79 -10.51 -6.51
C ALA A 299 -9.38 -9.54 -7.62
N VAL A 300 -8.37 -8.70 -7.38
CA VAL A 300 -7.85 -7.78 -8.41
C VAL A 300 -7.27 -8.56 -9.59
N ALA A 301 -6.54 -9.64 -9.34
CA ALA A 301 -6.04 -10.51 -10.40
C ALA A 301 -7.17 -11.18 -11.20
N VAL A 302 -8.25 -11.62 -10.55
CA VAL A 302 -9.45 -12.12 -11.25
C VAL A 302 -10.05 -11.03 -12.15
N CYS A 303 -10.18 -9.78 -11.66
CA CYS A 303 -10.63 -8.67 -12.50
C CYS A 303 -9.73 -8.50 -13.73
N VAL A 304 -8.41 -8.40 -13.53
CA VAL A 304 -7.43 -8.19 -14.61
C VAL A 304 -7.47 -9.32 -15.65
N LEU A 305 -7.53 -10.58 -15.20
CA LEU A 305 -7.60 -11.74 -16.10
C LEU A 305 -8.90 -11.73 -16.91
N HIS A 306 -10.04 -11.46 -16.27
CA HIS A 306 -11.32 -11.36 -16.96
C HIS A 306 -11.32 -10.22 -18.00
N LEU A 307 -10.83 -9.04 -17.63
CA LEU A 307 -10.71 -7.87 -18.53
C LEU A 307 -9.81 -8.14 -19.74
N ALA A 308 -8.83 -9.05 -19.61
CA ALA A 308 -7.98 -9.49 -20.71
C ALA A 308 -8.60 -10.61 -21.58
N GLY A 309 -9.87 -10.95 -21.36
CA GLY A 309 -10.56 -12.03 -22.08
C GLY A 309 -10.10 -13.44 -21.66
N ARG A 310 -9.47 -13.59 -20.49
CA ARG A 310 -9.24 -14.90 -19.87
C ARG A 310 -10.51 -15.34 -19.13
N ASN A 311 -10.54 -16.60 -18.72
CA ASN A 311 -11.67 -17.20 -17.99
C ASN A 311 -11.28 -17.56 -16.55
N PRO A 312 -10.93 -16.58 -15.69
CA PRO A 312 -10.64 -16.87 -14.29
C PRO A 312 -11.91 -17.34 -13.57
N THR A 313 -11.75 -18.12 -12.50
CA THR A 313 -12.86 -18.61 -11.68
C THR A 313 -12.82 -17.94 -10.30
N ALA A 314 -14.00 -17.80 -9.68
CA ALA A 314 -14.10 -17.34 -8.29
C ALA A 314 -13.63 -18.39 -7.27
N ASP A 315 -13.24 -19.60 -7.70
CA ASP A 315 -12.82 -20.69 -6.83
C ASP A 315 -11.60 -20.32 -5.99
N ALA A 316 -10.71 -19.50 -6.56
CA ALA A 316 -9.55 -18.96 -5.89
C ALA A 316 -9.90 -18.14 -4.63
N LEU A 317 -11.13 -17.59 -4.55
CA LEU A 317 -11.60 -16.77 -3.44
C LEU A 317 -12.25 -17.57 -2.30
N ARG A 318 -12.64 -18.83 -2.53
CA ARG A 318 -13.46 -19.61 -1.58
C ARG A 318 -12.86 -19.73 -0.19
N GLN A 319 -11.54 -19.85 -0.09
CA GLN A 319 -10.87 -20.02 1.21
C GLN A 319 -10.94 -18.76 2.10
N PHE A 320 -11.32 -17.62 1.51
CA PHE A 320 -11.42 -16.33 2.18
C PHE A 320 -12.85 -15.97 2.58
N GLU A 321 -13.84 -16.79 2.20
CA GLU A 321 -15.24 -16.60 2.59
C GLU A 321 -15.41 -16.70 4.11
N SER A 322 -16.13 -15.73 4.68
CA SER A 322 -16.43 -15.66 6.11
C SER A 322 -17.84 -15.08 6.32
N GLY A 323 -18.83 -15.97 6.29
CA GLY A 323 -20.23 -15.55 6.29
C GLY A 323 -20.56 -14.75 5.03
N ASP A 324 -21.06 -13.53 5.20
CA ASP A 324 -21.45 -12.65 4.09
C ASP A 324 -20.31 -11.76 3.57
N LEU A 325 -19.09 -11.91 4.10
CA LEU A 325 -17.91 -11.12 3.70
C LEU A 325 -16.70 -12.02 3.40
N PHE A 326 -15.64 -11.40 2.90
CA PHE A 326 -14.35 -12.03 2.64
C PHE A 326 -13.27 -11.43 3.57
N VAL A 327 -12.50 -12.29 4.22
CA VAL A 327 -11.32 -11.88 4.98
C VAL A 327 -10.12 -11.72 4.05
N THR A 328 -9.25 -10.73 4.26
CA THR A 328 -8.03 -10.58 3.45
C THR A 328 -7.13 -11.80 3.62
N PHE A 329 -6.76 -12.11 4.87
CA PHE A 329 -6.04 -13.33 5.22
C PHE A 329 -6.86 -14.20 6.19
N PRO A 330 -6.85 -15.54 6.05
CA PRO A 330 -7.45 -16.42 7.04
C PRO A 330 -6.88 -16.17 8.44
N GLY A 331 -7.77 -15.94 9.42
CA GLY A 331 -7.38 -15.68 10.81
C GLY A 331 -6.98 -14.22 11.10
N GLU A 332 -7.25 -13.29 10.20
CA GLU A 332 -7.07 -11.85 10.48
C GLU A 332 -8.02 -11.34 11.58
N ARG A 333 -7.67 -10.19 12.17
CA ARG A 333 -8.42 -9.59 13.28
C ARG A 333 -9.64 -8.81 12.83
N ASN A 334 -9.47 -7.98 11.80
CA ASN A 334 -10.48 -7.05 11.30
C ASN A 334 -10.60 -7.25 9.78
N PRO A 335 -11.82 -7.30 9.20
CA PRO A 335 -11.99 -7.35 7.75
C PRO A 335 -11.52 -6.05 7.08
N SER A 336 -11.11 -6.12 5.81
CA SER A 336 -10.83 -4.94 4.96
C SER A 336 -12.05 -4.58 4.12
N VAL A 337 -12.30 -3.27 4.01
CA VAL A 337 -13.32 -2.73 3.13
C VAL A 337 -12.90 -2.86 1.67
N SER A 338 -11.66 -2.49 1.32
CA SER A 338 -11.11 -2.58 -0.04
C SER A 338 -11.06 -4.02 -0.55
N THR A 339 -10.72 -4.99 0.31
CA THR A 339 -10.81 -6.41 -0.05
C THR A 339 -12.22 -6.80 -0.49
N ASN A 340 -13.23 -6.42 0.26
CA ASN A 340 -14.61 -6.74 -0.10
C ASN A 340 -15.10 -5.92 -1.31
N ILE A 341 -14.59 -4.72 -1.52
CA ILE A 341 -14.82 -3.94 -2.75
C ILE A 341 -14.25 -4.66 -3.98
N HIS A 342 -13.01 -5.15 -3.91
CA HIS A 342 -12.39 -5.84 -5.04
C HIS A 342 -13.05 -7.20 -5.29
N VAL A 343 -13.40 -7.95 -4.25
CA VAL A 343 -14.18 -9.19 -4.39
C VAL A 343 -15.54 -8.91 -5.04
N LEU A 344 -16.25 -7.87 -4.59
CA LEU A 344 -17.50 -7.44 -5.22
C LEU A 344 -17.30 -7.14 -6.71
N HIS A 345 -16.24 -6.42 -7.07
CA HIS A 345 -15.94 -6.10 -8.45
C HIS A 345 -15.65 -7.35 -9.28
N ALA A 346 -14.82 -8.27 -8.77
CA ALA A 346 -14.50 -9.54 -9.41
C ALA A 346 -15.76 -10.38 -9.66
N LEU A 347 -16.61 -10.57 -8.64
CA LEU A 347 -17.84 -11.34 -8.76
C LEU A 347 -18.79 -10.74 -9.81
N ARG A 348 -18.94 -9.41 -9.84
CA ARG A 348 -19.80 -8.73 -10.82
C ARG A 348 -19.26 -8.82 -12.25
N LEU A 349 -17.95 -8.70 -12.44
CA LEU A 349 -17.33 -8.91 -13.75
C LEU A 349 -17.55 -10.34 -14.25
N LEU A 350 -17.47 -11.33 -13.36
CA LEU A 350 -17.76 -12.72 -13.68
C LEU A 350 -19.26 -13.05 -13.86
N GLY A 351 -20.16 -12.08 -13.62
CA GLY A 351 -21.61 -12.31 -13.65
C GLY A 351 -22.12 -13.24 -12.55
N LEU A 352 -21.40 -13.33 -11.43
CA LEU A 352 -21.74 -14.18 -10.29
C LEU A 352 -22.56 -13.42 -9.23
N PRO A 353 -23.33 -14.13 -8.39
CA PRO A 353 -24.01 -13.53 -7.25
C PRO A 353 -23.01 -12.84 -6.31
N ALA A 354 -23.36 -11.63 -5.86
CA ALA A 354 -22.49 -10.81 -5.03
C ALA A 354 -23.27 -10.09 -3.91
N ASP A 355 -24.42 -10.62 -3.50
CA ASP A 355 -25.34 -9.93 -2.58
C ASP A 355 -24.71 -9.67 -1.21
N GLY A 356 -24.00 -10.66 -0.64
CA GLY A 356 -23.29 -10.50 0.64
C GLY A 356 -22.21 -9.42 0.58
N ALA A 357 -21.28 -9.53 -0.36
CA ALA A 357 -20.22 -8.54 -0.57
C ALA A 357 -20.80 -7.14 -0.87
N SER A 358 -21.85 -7.06 -1.69
CA SER A 358 -22.56 -5.81 -2.00
C SER A 358 -23.21 -5.18 -0.77
N ALA A 359 -23.90 -5.97 0.06
CA ALA A 359 -24.51 -5.52 1.30
C ALA A 359 -23.45 -5.05 2.30
N TYR A 360 -22.35 -5.80 2.44
CA TYR A 360 -21.23 -5.42 3.28
C TYR A 360 -20.63 -4.08 2.84
N VAL A 361 -20.23 -3.95 1.56
CA VAL A 361 -19.64 -2.70 1.04
C VAL A 361 -20.61 -1.53 1.25
N GLN A 362 -21.90 -1.69 0.99
CA GLN A 362 -22.89 -0.64 1.24
C GLN A 362 -23.03 -0.26 2.72
N ALA A 363 -22.90 -1.23 3.63
CA ALA A 363 -22.98 -1.01 5.07
C ALA A 363 -21.74 -0.29 5.64
N GLN A 364 -20.58 -0.40 4.99
CA GLN A 364 -19.35 0.31 5.37
C GLN A 364 -19.32 1.77 4.94
N ARG A 365 -20.30 2.21 4.14
CA ARG A 365 -20.39 3.60 3.69
C ARG A 365 -20.85 4.51 4.84
N ASN A 366 -20.12 5.58 5.08
CA ASN A 366 -20.45 6.56 6.11
C ASN A 366 -21.66 7.44 5.74
N ARG A 367 -22.09 8.30 6.67
CA ARG A 367 -23.23 9.22 6.48
C ARG A 367 -23.05 10.23 5.33
N HIS A 368 -21.80 10.49 4.93
CA HIS A 368 -21.44 11.39 3.83
C HIS A 368 -21.37 10.65 2.47
N GLY A 369 -21.67 9.35 2.44
CA GLY A 369 -21.62 8.55 1.23
C GLY A 369 -20.22 8.08 0.84
N LEU A 370 -19.25 8.14 1.75
CA LEU A 370 -17.83 7.84 1.51
C LEU A 370 -17.40 6.59 2.30
N TRP A 371 -16.29 5.97 1.88
CA TRP A 371 -15.64 4.88 2.59
C TRP A 371 -14.34 5.41 3.18
N ASP A 372 -14.28 5.54 4.51
CA ASP A 372 -13.16 6.15 5.23
C ASP A 372 -12.53 5.21 6.28
N ASN A 373 -12.93 3.94 6.28
CA ASN A 373 -12.51 2.92 7.23
C ASN A 373 -11.70 1.81 6.56
N GLU A 374 -10.58 2.19 5.94
CA GLU A 374 -9.64 1.26 5.30
C GLU A 374 -8.38 1.04 6.15
N LYS A 375 -7.85 -0.19 6.13
CA LYS A 375 -6.62 -0.58 6.84
C LYS A 375 -5.40 -0.76 5.93
N TRP A 376 -5.57 -0.65 4.60
CA TRP A 376 -4.48 -0.74 3.62
C TRP A 376 -4.06 0.60 3.00
N HIS A 377 -4.87 1.65 3.14
CA HIS A 377 -4.61 2.98 2.58
C HIS A 377 -5.22 4.07 3.46
N VAL A 378 -4.46 5.12 3.80
CA VAL A 378 -4.94 6.18 4.71
C VAL A 378 -5.91 7.16 4.06
N SER A 379 -5.92 7.24 2.74
CA SER A 379 -6.88 8.08 2.03
C SER A 379 -8.22 7.39 1.88
N TRP A 380 -9.29 8.05 2.32
CA TRP A 380 -10.68 7.66 2.04
C TRP A 380 -11.03 7.69 0.55
N LEU A 381 -10.25 8.37 -0.28
CA LEU A 381 -10.47 8.46 -1.73
C LEU A 381 -10.17 7.14 -2.44
N TYR A 382 -9.17 6.39 -1.97
CA TYR A 382 -8.80 5.08 -2.50
C TYR A 382 -9.97 4.09 -2.44
N PRO A 383 -10.49 3.72 -1.25
CA PRO A 383 -11.60 2.77 -1.18
C PRO A 383 -12.88 3.37 -1.78
N THR A 384 -13.11 4.69 -1.69
CA THR A 384 -14.29 5.32 -2.30
C THR A 384 -14.31 5.17 -3.82
N ALA A 385 -13.20 5.46 -4.51
CA ALA A 385 -13.12 5.32 -5.97
C ALA A 385 -13.38 3.89 -6.42
N HIS A 386 -12.79 2.92 -5.72
CA HIS A 386 -12.95 1.51 -6.06
C HIS A 386 -14.36 1.01 -5.70
N ALA A 387 -14.95 1.46 -4.59
CA ALA A 387 -16.31 1.11 -4.21
C ALA A 387 -17.33 1.57 -5.25
N LEU A 388 -17.18 2.80 -5.75
CA LEU A 388 -18.06 3.35 -6.78
C LEU A 388 -17.94 2.59 -8.10
N ALA A 389 -16.72 2.22 -8.51
CA ALA A 389 -16.51 1.36 -9.67
C ALA A 389 -17.19 -0.01 -9.47
N ALA A 390 -16.95 -0.68 -8.35
CA ALA A 390 -17.53 -1.99 -8.05
C ALA A 390 -19.06 -1.96 -7.96
N LEU A 391 -19.62 -0.96 -7.27
CA LEU A 391 -21.07 -0.81 -7.04
C LEU A 391 -21.84 -0.36 -8.30
N SER A 392 -21.19 0.31 -9.25
CA SER A 392 -21.80 0.69 -10.53
C SER A 392 -21.61 -0.37 -11.62
N GLN A 393 -20.68 -1.31 -11.45
CA GLN A 393 -20.43 -2.39 -12.41
C GLN A 393 -21.69 -3.21 -12.68
N ALA A 394 -22.06 -3.33 -13.96
CA ALA A 394 -23.27 -4.00 -14.45
C ALA A 394 -24.59 -3.50 -13.81
N GLN A 395 -24.60 -2.28 -13.28
CA GLN A 395 -25.76 -1.66 -12.64
C GLN A 395 -26.01 -0.27 -13.24
N PRO A 396 -26.66 -0.16 -14.41
CA PRO A 396 -26.81 1.10 -15.14
C PRO A 396 -27.68 2.13 -14.40
N GLN A 397 -28.55 1.67 -13.49
CA GLN A 397 -29.40 2.54 -12.67
C GLN A 397 -28.76 2.89 -11.31
N TRP A 398 -27.58 2.36 -11.01
CA TRP A 398 -26.94 2.62 -9.72
C TRP A 398 -26.50 4.08 -9.63
N ARG A 399 -26.93 4.76 -8.57
CA ARG A 399 -26.61 6.17 -8.32
C ARG A 399 -26.50 6.40 -6.83
N ASP A 400 -25.58 7.27 -6.42
CA ASP A 400 -25.48 7.71 -5.02
C ASP A 400 -25.23 9.22 -4.92
N GLU A 401 -26.31 9.96 -4.69
CA GLU A 401 -26.24 11.42 -4.55
C GLU A 401 -25.41 11.86 -3.34
N ARG A 402 -25.33 11.04 -2.28
CA ARG A 402 -24.52 11.37 -1.10
C ARG A 402 -23.05 11.26 -1.42
N ALA A 403 -22.64 10.18 -2.10
CA ALA A 403 -21.25 10.01 -2.52
C ALA A 403 -20.80 11.15 -3.44
N LEU A 404 -21.65 11.53 -4.41
CA LEU A 404 -21.36 12.68 -5.29
C LEU A 404 -21.23 13.97 -4.49
N ALA A 405 -22.17 14.25 -3.59
CA ALA A 405 -22.13 15.44 -2.75
C ALA A 405 -20.87 15.47 -1.87
N GLY A 406 -20.52 14.34 -1.25
CA GLY A 406 -19.32 14.19 -0.42
C GLY A 406 -18.04 14.46 -1.20
N LEU A 407 -17.90 13.87 -2.40
CA LEU A 407 -16.74 14.09 -3.28
C LEU A 407 -16.63 15.56 -3.71
N LEU A 408 -17.72 16.17 -4.19
CA LEU A 408 -17.72 17.55 -4.63
C LEU A 408 -17.45 18.54 -3.49
N GLN A 409 -17.99 18.28 -2.30
CA GLN A 409 -17.78 19.11 -1.11
C GLN A 409 -16.34 19.00 -0.60
N ALA A 410 -15.70 17.84 -0.74
CA ALA A 410 -14.34 17.61 -0.31
C ALA A 410 -13.28 18.22 -1.26
N GLN A 411 -13.65 18.69 -2.46
CA GLN A 411 -12.71 19.32 -3.38
C GLN A 411 -12.16 20.61 -2.77
N ARG A 412 -10.84 20.70 -2.62
CA ARG A 412 -10.18 21.86 -2.01
C ARG A 412 -10.17 23.06 -2.94
N GLY A 413 -9.83 24.23 -2.39
CA GLY A 413 -9.73 25.49 -3.15
C GLY A 413 -8.74 25.41 -4.33
N ASP A 414 -7.67 24.62 -4.19
CA ASP A 414 -6.66 24.40 -5.23
C ASP A 414 -7.10 23.46 -6.37
N GLY A 415 -8.30 22.87 -6.27
CA GLY A 415 -8.85 21.96 -7.28
C GLY A 415 -8.53 20.48 -7.04
N GLY A 416 -7.64 20.16 -6.10
CA GLY A 416 -7.29 18.78 -5.76
C GLY A 416 -8.08 18.21 -4.58
N TRP A 417 -7.77 16.96 -4.25
CA TRP A 417 -8.25 16.25 -3.07
C TRP A 417 -7.09 15.65 -2.26
N GLY A 418 -7.38 15.35 -0.99
CA GLY A 418 -6.50 14.56 -0.15
C GLY A 418 -7.01 14.40 1.28
N ALA A 419 -6.47 13.43 2.00
CA ALA A 419 -6.82 13.11 3.39
C ALA A 419 -5.93 13.84 4.40
N GLY A 420 -4.72 14.23 3.99
CA GLY A 420 -3.77 15.00 4.81
C GLY A 420 -4.07 16.51 4.84
N ARG A 421 -3.04 17.31 5.11
CA ARG A 421 -3.15 18.78 5.08
C ARG A 421 -3.22 19.35 3.67
N GLY A 422 -2.60 18.68 2.71
CA GLY A 422 -2.55 19.09 1.31
C GLY A 422 -3.31 18.15 0.38
N SER A 423 -3.54 18.63 -0.84
CA SER A 423 -3.96 17.78 -1.95
C SER A 423 -2.77 16.99 -2.49
N THR A 424 -3.03 15.82 -3.07
CA THR A 424 -2.00 14.99 -3.71
C THR A 424 -2.45 14.55 -5.11
N LEU A 425 -1.51 14.19 -5.99
CA LEU A 425 -1.85 13.73 -7.33
C LEU A 425 -2.57 12.37 -7.29
N GLU A 426 -2.11 11.44 -6.45
CA GLU A 426 -2.73 10.12 -6.22
C GLU A 426 -4.20 10.26 -5.80
N GLU A 427 -4.47 11.04 -4.76
CA GLU A 427 -5.81 11.20 -4.21
C GLU A 427 -6.74 11.97 -5.15
N THR A 428 -6.20 12.94 -5.89
CA THR A 428 -6.94 13.64 -6.94
C THR A 428 -7.28 12.70 -8.11
N ALA A 429 -6.39 11.78 -8.47
CA ALA A 429 -6.68 10.77 -9.48
C ALA A 429 -7.80 9.83 -9.03
N TYR A 430 -7.78 9.36 -7.78
CA TYR A 430 -8.88 8.57 -7.22
C TYR A 430 -10.21 9.33 -7.21
N ALA A 431 -10.21 10.63 -6.86
CA ALA A 431 -11.41 11.47 -6.98
C ALA A 431 -11.94 11.53 -8.44
N VAL A 432 -11.05 11.66 -9.42
CA VAL A 432 -11.41 11.68 -10.85
C VAL A 432 -11.98 10.32 -11.29
N PHE A 433 -11.42 9.19 -10.85
CA PHE A 433 -11.98 7.85 -11.12
C PHE A 433 -13.37 7.68 -10.51
N ALA A 434 -13.55 8.13 -9.26
CA ALA A 434 -14.83 8.12 -8.57
C ALA A 434 -15.90 8.90 -9.34
N LEU A 435 -15.57 10.14 -9.73
CA LEU A 435 -16.47 10.98 -10.53
C LEU A 435 -16.77 10.37 -11.90
N HIS A 436 -15.80 9.65 -12.49
CA HIS A 436 -15.98 8.96 -13.78
C HIS A 436 -17.00 7.83 -13.70
N ALA A 437 -16.90 7.00 -12.67
CA ALA A 437 -17.86 5.92 -12.44
C ALA A 437 -19.31 6.43 -12.30
N MET A 438 -19.49 7.68 -11.88
CA MET A 438 -20.80 8.29 -11.64
C MET A 438 -21.34 9.10 -12.83
N ASP A 439 -20.48 9.68 -13.67
CA ASP A 439 -20.86 10.72 -14.65
C ASP A 439 -22.01 10.29 -15.58
N GLU A 440 -21.91 9.14 -16.24
CA GLU A 440 -22.92 8.68 -17.19
C GLU A 440 -24.29 8.36 -16.56
N ARG A 441 -24.32 8.18 -15.22
CA ARG A 441 -25.50 7.81 -14.44
C ARG A 441 -26.16 9.02 -13.76
N GLU A 442 -25.57 10.20 -13.94
CA GLU A 442 -26.05 11.43 -13.34
C GLU A 442 -26.96 12.23 -14.27
N GLU A 443 -27.91 12.94 -13.64
CA GLU A 443 -28.75 13.92 -14.32
C GLU A 443 -27.89 15.04 -14.94
N PRO A 444 -28.38 15.77 -15.96
CA PRO A 444 -27.61 16.81 -16.64
C PRO A 444 -27.00 17.86 -15.71
N GLN A 445 -27.64 18.18 -14.59
CA GLN A 445 -27.08 19.08 -13.58
C GLN A 445 -25.93 18.44 -12.79
N GLY A 446 -26.03 17.16 -12.44
CA GLY A 446 -24.98 16.38 -11.79
C GLY A 446 -23.74 16.30 -12.70
N ARG A 447 -23.93 15.94 -13.97
CA ARG A 447 -22.85 15.91 -14.99
C ARG A 447 -22.14 17.24 -15.14
N ARG A 448 -22.87 18.36 -15.14
CA ARG A 448 -22.25 19.70 -15.16
C ARG A 448 -21.38 19.97 -13.93
N ARG A 449 -21.84 19.59 -12.74
CA ARG A 449 -21.06 19.75 -11.49
C ARG A 449 -19.81 18.86 -11.49
N ILE A 450 -19.94 17.63 -11.97
CA ILE A 450 -18.82 16.71 -12.16
C ILE A 450 -17.79 17.32 -13.13
N ALA A 451 -18.22 17.75 -14.31
CA ALA A 451 -17.33 18.35 -15.31
C ALA A 451 -16.58 19.59 -14.78
N GLN A 452 -17.25 20.44 -13.98
CA GLN A 452 -16.60 21.58 -13.32
C GLN A 452 -15.55 21.14 -12.31
N ALA A 453 -15.85 20.13 -11.49
CA ALA A 453 -14.90 19.59 -10.53
C ALA A 453 -13.69 18.95 -11.23
N VAL A 454 -13.91 18.19 -12.30
CA VAL A 454 -12.83 17.58 -13.08
C VAL A 454 -11.98 18.63 -13.80
N ALA A 455 -12.56 19.71 -14.31
CA ALA A 455 -11.78 20.80 -14.90
C ALA A 455 -10.81 21.44 -13.89
N ARG A 456 -11.27 21.68 -12.66
CA ARG A 456 -10.41 22.16 -11.57
C ARG A 456 -9.34 21.13 -11.16
N ALA A 457 -9.69 19.85 -11.19
CA ALA A 457 -8.75 18.75 -10.96
C ALA A 457 -7.66 18.73 -12.04
N LEU A 458 -8.04 18.92 -13.30
CA LEU A 458 -7.11 18.99 -14.43
C LEU A 458 -6.12 20.14 -14.24
N ASP A 459 -6.60 21.35 -13.89
CA ASP A 459 -5.73 22.50 -13.62
C ASP A 459 -4.74 22.20 -12.49
N TYR A 460 -5.22 21.60 -11.39
CA TYR A 460 -4.40 21.16 -10.27
C TYR A 460 -3.30 20.16 -10.70
N MET A 461 -3.69 19.14 -11.47
CA MET A 461 -2.81 18.07 -11.92
C MET A 461 -1.79 18.58 -12.94
N LEU A 462 -2.19 19.42 -13.90
CA LEU A 462 -1.28 20.02 -14.88
C LEU A 462 -0.23 20.92 -14.22
N ALA A 463 -0.61 21.68 -13.20
CA ALA A 463 0.32 22.54 -12.46
C ALA A 463 1.40 21.78 -11.69
N ARG A 464 1.19 20.48 -11.44
CA ARG A 464 2.11 19.61 -10.66
C ARG A 464 2.69 18.46 -11.46
N TYR A 465 2.17 18.24 -12.67
CA TYR A 465 2.66 17.19 -13.54
C TYR A 465 4.05 17.55 -14.06
N ALA A 466 5.00 16.67 -13.76
CA ALA A 466 6.34 16.70 -14.34
C ALA A 466 6.66 15.30 -14.88
N PRO A 467 7.07 15.17 -16.16
CA PRO A 467 7.49 13.90 -16.75
C PRO A 467 8.63 13.27 -15.96
N GLY A 468 8.50 11.98 -15.63
CA GLY A 468 9.55 11.22 -14.91
C GLY A 468 9.81 11.68 -13.47
N ALA A 469 9.03 12.60 -12.92
CA ALA A 469 9.16 13.01 -11.53
C ALA A 469 8.83 11.84 -10.58
N PRO A 470 9.59 11.69 -9.48
CA PRO A 470 9.30 10.65 -8.50
C PRO A 470 8.03 10.98 -7.71
N THR A 471 7.12 10.01 -7.58
CA THR A 471 6.08 10.04 -6.56
C THR A 471 6.70 9.53 -5.25
N GLN A 472 6.48 10.22 -4.13
CA GLN A 472 6.99 9.76 -2.83
C GLN A 472 6.05 10.04 -1.64
N ILE A 473 4.77 10.38 -1.88
CA ILE A 473 3.84 10.62 -0.77
C ILE A 473 3.36 9.24 -0.26
N PRO A 474 3.71 8.83 0.96
CA PRO A 474 3.37 7.51 1.44
C PRO A 474 1.95 7.51 2.01
N LEU A 475 1.02 6.90 1.28
CA LEU A 475 -0.39 6.76 1.68
C LEU A 475 -0.80 5.29 1.91
N TRP A 476 0.05 4.34 1.54
CA TRP A 476 -0.22 2.91 1.70
C TRP A 476 0.20 2.45 3.09
N ILE A 477 -0.62 1.63 3.73
CA ILE A 477 -0.41 1.20 5.12
C ILE A 477 0.42 -0.07 5.15
N GLY A 478 1.61 0.03 5.71
CA GLY A 478 2.50 -1.08 6.07
C GLY A 478 2.77 -1.12 7.58
N LYS A 479 3.97 -1.56 7.96
CA LYS A 479 4.52 -1.37 9.33
C LYS A 479 4.69 0.12 9.67
N GLU A 480 4.88 0.93 8.64
CA GLU A 480 4.67 2.37 8.58
C GLU A 480 4.01 2.72 7.22
N LEU A 481 3.76 3.99 6.94
CA LEU A 481 3.28 4.38 5.61
C LEU A 481 4.38 4.21 4.55
N TYR A 482 4.00 3.69 3.39
CA TYR A 482 4.89 3.50 2.25
C TYR A 482 4.23 3.95 0.94
N CYS A 483 5.01 3.93 -0.15
CA CYS A 483 4.57 4.31 -1.48
C CYS A 483 5.02 3.25 -2.51
N PRO A 484 4.10 2.47 -3.13
CA PRO A 484 4.42 1.64 -4.29
C PRO A 484 4.57 2.54 -5.52
N LEU A 485 5.81 2.95 -5.83
CA LEU A 485 6.12 4.09 -6.69
C LEU A 485 5.47 4.02 -8.07
N ARG A 486 5.50 2.84 -8.72
CA ARG A 486 4.92 2.68 -10.05
C ARG A 486 3.39 2.58 -10.01
N VAL A 487 2.81 1.94 -8.99
CA VAL A 487 1.35 1.87 -8.82
C VAL A 487 0.77 3.28 -8.70
N VAL A 488 1.34 4.08 -7.80
CA VAL A 488 0.88 5.45 -7.58
C VAL A 488 1.07 6.29 -8.84
N ARG A 489 2.23 6.20 -9.49
CA ARG A 489 2.49 6.96 -10.72
C ARG A 489 1.54 6.58 -11.86
N VAL A 490 1.17 5.31 -11.98
CA VAL A 490 0.14 4.85 -12.93
C VAL A 490 -1.21 5.50 -12.61
N ALA A 491 -1.61 5.56 -11.33
CA ALA A 491 -2.84 6.24 -10.92
C ALA A 491 -2.83 7.74 -11.27
N GLU A 492 -1.75 8.46 -10.94
CA GLU A 492 -1.61 9.88 -11.28
C GLU A 492 -1.76 10.13 -12.80
N LEU A 493 -1.06 9.34 -13.61
CA LEU A 493 -1.08 9.47 -15.07
C LEU A 493 -2.43 9.08 -15.68
N ALA A 494 -3.04 8.01 -15.18
CA ALA A 494 -4.36 7.55 -15.62
C ALA A 494 -5.46 8.56 -15.22
N GLY A 495 -5.39 9.16 -14.02
CA GLY A 495 -6.29 10.23 -13.60
C GLY A 495 -6.12 11.49 -14.43
N LEU A 496 -4.87 11.89 -14.73
CA LEU A 496 -4.58 13.03 -15.60
C LEU A 496 -5.09 12.80 -17.01
N TRP A 497 -4.92 11.59 -17.56
CA TRP A 497 -5.49 11.20 -18.85
C TRP A 497 -7.00 11.40 -18.86
N LEU A 498 -7.69 10.87 -17.85
CA LEU A 498 -9.14 10.92 -17.74
C LEU A 498 -9.64 12.37 -17.66
N ALA A 499 -9.04 13.17 -16.78
CA ALA A 499 -9.37 14.57 -16.60
C ALA A 499 -9.12 15.38 -17.89
N HIS A 500 -7.99 15.14 -18.56
CA HIS A 500 -7.64 15.84 -19.81
C HIS A 500 -8.62 15.54 -20.94
N ARG A 501 -9.16 14.32 -20.99
CA ARG A 501 -10.07 13.87 -22.05
C ARG A 501 -11.54 14.10 -21.75
N TRP A 502 -11.88 14.61 -20.57
CA TRP A 502 -13.26 14.71 -20.08
C TRP A 502 -14.21 15.38 -21.07
N GLY A 503 -13.84 16.57 -21.58
CA GLY A 503 -14.66 17.34 -22.52
C GLY A 503 -14.70 16.81 -23.96
N SER A 504 -13.82 15.84 -24.30
CA SER A 504 -13.79 15.20 -25.62
C SER A 504 -14.59 13.89 -25.67
N ARG A 505 -15.25 13.52 -24.58
CA ARG A 505 -16.14 12.36 -24.52
C ARG A 505 -17.46 12.71 -25.21
N SER A 506 -17.66 12.21 -26.43
CA SER A 506 -18.99 12.23 -27.04
C SER A 506 -19.91 11.29 -26.25
N PRO A 507 -21.18 11.67 -25.98
CA PRO A 507 -22.19 10.73 -25.53
C PRO A 507 -22.56 9.80 -26.69
N ALA A 508 -21.75 8.78 -26.95
CA ALA A 508 -21.91 7.86 -28.07
C ALA A 508 -21.68 6.40 -27.65
N HIS A 509 -22.49 5.93 -26.70
CA HIS A 509 -22.88 4.51 -26.59
C HIS A 509 -24.40 4.34 -26.50
N ALA A 510 -25.16 5.31 -27.00
CA ALA A 510 -26.55 5.09 -27.36
C ALA A 510 -26.61 4.50 -28.78
N ALA A 511 -27.10 3.27 -28.88
CA ALA A 511 -27.48 2.56 -30.10
C ALA A 511 -26.34 2.13 -31.05
N GLU A 512 -25.86 0.90 -30.90
CA GLU A 512 -25.49 0.03 -32.04
C GLU A 512 -25.26 -1.42 -31.56
N ALA A 513 -26.35 -2.18 -31.37
CA ALA A 513 -26.37 -3.64 -31.42
C ALA A 513 -27.82 -4.17 -31.49
N THR A 514 -28.52 -3.95 -32.60
CA THR A 514 -29.51 -4.85 -33.26
C THR A 514 -30.11 -4.14 -34.48
N PRO A 515 -30.41 -4.85 -35.58
CA PRO A 515 -31.34 -5.99 -35.61
C PRO A 515 -30.70 -7.36 -35.54
#